data_AF-A0A248VKT1-F1
#
_entry.id   AF-A0A248VKT1-F1
#
_cell.length_a   1.000
_cell.length_b   1.000
_cell.length_c   1.000
_cell.angle_alpha   90.00
_cell.angle_beta   90.00
_cell.angle_gamma   90.00
#
_symmetry.space_group_name_H-M   'P 1'
#
loop_
_entity.id
_entity.type
_entity.pdbx_description
1 polymer ?
#
loop_
_entity_poly.entity_id
_entity_poly.type
_entity_poly.pdbx_seq_one_letter_code
_entity_poly.pdbx_strand_id
1 'polypeptide(L)'
;MASAESHPQNDFMNAARKERKRVEIYLVNGIRLTGCIESFDQYLVMLRTPVGLQGIYKRAISTIQLDTGTRPAPRAGRPSHGEHTTRGPHGSREPRDHREPREPREPRESYGAPSSDRPASDRSSSTSDGPVVVTRRRRLFGTGGDGGNHGGGNHGGSGGAE
;
A
#
# COMPACT_ATOMS: atom_id res chain seq x y z
N MET A 1 5.20 -23.21 32.33
CA MET A 1 5.34 -22.60 30.99
C MET A 1 4.41 -21.41 30.96
N ALA A 2 4.91 -20.20 30.71
CA ALA A 2 4.04 -19.03 30.63
C ALA A 2 3.07 -19.23 29.46
N SER A 3 1.77 -19.24 29.74
CA SER A 3 0.74 -19.23 28.72
C SER A 3 0.97 -17.97 27.88
N ALA A 4 1.47 -18.14 26.66
CA ALA A 4 1.64 -17.03 25.75
C ALA A 4 0.25 -16.49 25.43
N GLU A 5 -0.06 -15.32 25.99
CA GLU A 5 -1.26 -14.57 25.66
C GLU A 5 -1.33 -14.43 24.13
N SER A 6 -2.44 -14.84 23.52
CA SER A 6 -2.59 -14.77 22.07
C SER A 6 -2.45 -13.32 21.64
N HIS A 7 -1.45 -13.02 20.83
CA HIS A 7 -1.23 -11.67 20.30
C HIS A 7 -1.66 -11.68 18.83
N PRO A 8 -2.90 -11.24 18.50
CA PRO A 8 -3.50 -11.50 17.19
C PRO A 8 -2.67 -10.98 16.01
N GLN A 9 -1.89 -9.91 16.22
CA GLN A 9 -0.91 -9.44 15.26
C GLN A 9 0.16 -10.51 14.96
N ASN A 10 0.79 -11.07 16.00
CA ASN A 10 1.84 -12.06 15.85
C ASN A 10 1.28 -13.35 15.24
N ASP A 11 0.06 -13.74 15.60
CA ASP A 11 -0.61 -14.91 15.05
C ASP A 11 -0.85 -14.75 13.55
N PHE A 12 -1.39 -13.60 13.13
CA PHE A 12 -1.55 -13.26 11.71
C PHE A 12 -0.22 -13.27 10.95
N MET A 13 0.80 -12.58 11.45
CA MET A 13 2.11 -12.49 10.79
C MET A 13 2.80 -13.85 10.72
N ASN A 14 2.70 -14.67 11.77
CA ASN A 14 3.24 -16.02 11.79
C ASN A 14 2.53 -16.94 10.80
N ALA A 15 1.19 -16.88 10.73
CA ALA A 15 0.42 -17.67 9.76
C ALA A 15 0.81 -17.29 8.32
N ALA A 16 0.83 -16.00 8.00
CA ALA A 16 1.24 -15.51 6.69
C ALA A 16 2.68 -15.92 6.33
N ARG A 17 3.62 -15.84 7.29
CA ARG A 17 5.02 -16.27 7.13
C ARG A 17 5.13 -17.77 6.87
N LYS A 18 4.51 -18.60 7.73
CA LYS A 18 4.60 -20.07 7.67
C LYS A 18 4.05 -20.62 6.35
N GLU A 19 2.91 -20.09 5.92
CA GLU A 19 2.25 -20.51 4.68
C GLU A 19 2.82 -19.81 3.43
N ARG A 20 3.82 -18.93 3.59
CA ARG A 20 4.39 -18.08 2.53
C ARG A 20 3.32 -17.33 1.73
N LYS A 21 2.23 -16.94 2.40
CA LYS A 21 1.15 -16.18 1.77
C LYS A 21 1.67 -14.84 1.28
N ARG A 22 1.21 -14.45 0.09
CA ARG A 22 1.51 -13.13 -0.47
C ARG A 22 0.70 -12.08 0.30
N VAL A 23 1.35 -10.98 0.64
CA VAL A 23 0.78 -9.86 1.39
C VAL A 23 0.98 -8.56 0.62
N GLU A 24 0.07 -7.63 0.85
CA GLU A 24 0.20 -6.23 0.48
C GLU A 24 0.40 -5.39 1.75
N ILE A 25 1.49 -4.64 1.78
CA ILE A 25 1.85 -3.71 2.86
C ILE A 25 1.67 -2.30 2.34
N TYR A 26 0.75 -1.57 2.94
CA TYR A 26 0.51 -0.16 2.67
C TYR A 26 1.31 0.66 3.66
N LEU A 27 2.11 1.58 3.15
CA LEU A 27 2.88 2.53 3.93
C LEU A 27 2.05 3.78 4.21
N VAL A 28 2.37 4.49 5.29
CA VAL A 28 1.70 5.73 5.69
C VAL A 28 1.72 6.82 4.62
N ASN A 29 2.73 6.81 3.74
CA ASN A 29 2.83 7.75 2.61
C ASN A 29 2.03 7.30 1.36
N GLY A 30 1.28 6.20 1.45
CA GLY A 30 0.46 5.67 0.35
C GLY A 30 1.19 4.71 -0.59
N ILE A 31 2.50 4.46 -0.42
CA ILE A 31 3.21 3.44 -1.21
C ILE A 31 2.71 2.05 -0.82
N ARG A 32 2.51 1.18 -1.82
CA ARG A 32 2.16 -0.23 -1.62
C ARG A 32 3.32 -1.14 -2.00
N LEU A 33 3.71 -2.01 -1.08
CA LEU A 33 4.70 -3.07 -1.27
C LEU A 33 3.99 -4.42 -1.30
N THR A 34 4.40 -5.31 -2.21
CA THR A 34 3.82 -6.64 -2.32
C THR A 34 4.91 -7.70 -2.26
N GLY A 35 4.70 -8.75 -1.47
CA GLY A 35 5.69 -9.80 -1.28
C GLY A 35 5.24 -10.87 -0.29
N CYS A 36 6.17 -11.66 0.22
CA CYS A 36 5.93 -12.63 1.29
C CYS A 36 6.70 -12.21 2.54
N ILE A 37 6.13 -12.41 3.73
CA ILE A 37 6.82 -12.12 4.98
C ILE A 37 7.90 -13.19 5.20
N GLU A 38 9.16 -12.78 5.28
CA GLU A 38 10.29 -13.67 5.59
C GLU A 38 10.44 -13.83 7.10
N SER A 39 10.41 -12.72 7.84
CA SER A 39 10.50 -12.66 9.31
C SER A 39 9.95 -11.34 9.84
N PHE A 40 9.73 -11.25 11.16
CA PHE A 40 9.31 -10.03 11.82
C PHE A 40 9.72 -10.07 13.29
N ASP A 41 9.82 -8.90 13.91
CA ASP A 41 10.03 -8.74 15.34
C ASP A 41 9.06 -7.68 15.90
N GLN A 42 9.40 -7.10 17.05
CA GLN A 42 8.63 -6.04 17.68
C GLN A 42 8.48 -4.79 16.80
N TYR A 43 9.50 -4.43 16.01
CA TYR A 43 9.61 -3.15 15.29
C TYR A 43 9.71 -3.26 13.77
N LEU A 44 10.19 -4.39 13.24
CA LEU A 44 10.51 -4.60 11.83
C LEU A 44 9.71 -5.76 11.24
N VAL A 45 9.44 -5.65 9.93
CA VAL A 45 8.95 -6.72 9.08
C VAL A 45 9.92 -6.88 7.91
N MET A 46 10.42 -8.09 7.70
CA MET A 46 11.26 -8.43 6.56
C MET A 46 10.37 -8.97 5.43
N LEU A 47 10.24 -8.20 4.36
CA LEU A 47 9.43 -8.52 3.19
C LEU A 47 10.33 -9.04 2.06
N ARG A 48 10.07 -10.27 1.60
CA ARG A 48 10.69 -10.81 0.40
C ARG A 48 9.87 -10.41 -0.83
N THR A 49 10.52 -9.69 -1.73
CA THR A 49 9.98 -9.23 -3.02
C THR A 49 10.78 -9.85 -4.17
N PRO A 50 10.31 -9.76 -5.43
CA PRO A 50 11.12 -10.17 -6.58
C PRO A 50 12.48 -9.46 -6.68
N VAL A 51 12.56 -8.22 -6.19
CA VAL A 51 13.78 -7.40 -6.19
C VAL A 51 14.75 -7.82 -5.08
N GLY A 52 14.27 -8.55 -4.07
CA GLY A 52 15.07 -9.03 -2.95
C GLY A 52 14.39 -8.84 -1.60
N LEU A 53 15.18 -8.90 -0.54
CA LEU A 53 14.72 -8.79 0.84
C LEU A 53 14.80 -7.34 1.33
N GLN A 54 13.68 -6.82 1.85
CA GLN A 54 13.55 -5.44 2.33
C GLN A 54 13.07 -5.43 3.78
N GLY A 55 13.70 -4.62 4.63
CA GLY A 55 13.26 -4.38 6.00
C GLY A 55 12.35 -3.14 6.05
N ILE A 56 11.18 -3.28 6.65
CA ILE A 56 10.17 -2.23 6.77
C ILE A 56 9.89 -2.01 8.25
N TYR A 57 10.10 -0.78 8.73
CA TYR A 57 9.73 -0.41 10.10
C TYR A 57 8.22 -0.34 10.25
N LYS A 58 7.67 -0.95 11.31
CA LYS A 58 6.22 -0.94 11.60
C LYS A 58 5.65 0.48 11.72
N ARG A 59 6.44 1.46 12.17
CA ARG A 59 6.04 2.88 12.23
C ARG A 59 5.68 3.46 10.85
N ALA A 60 6.24 2.91 9.79
CA ALA A 60 5.96 3.33 8.42
C ALA A 60 4.76 2.60 7.80
N ILE A 61 4.19 1.60 8.48
CA ILE A 61 3.14 0.74 7.94
C ILE A 61 1.77 1.25 8.40
N SER A 62 0.87 1.49 7.46
CA SER A 62 -0.53 1.78 7.76
C SER A 62 -1.37 0.51 7.83
N THR A 63 -1.14 -0.46 6.92
CA THR A 63 -1.98 -1.66 6.80
C THR A 63 -1.21 -2.82 6.20
N ILE A 64 -1.50 -4.04 6.66
CA ILE A 64 -1.02 -5.29 6.06
C ILE A 64 -2.24 -6.17 5.79
N GLN A 65 -2.40 -6.62 4.55
CA GLN A 65 -3.48 -7.52 4.14
C GLN A 65 -2.96 -8.69 3.32
N LEU A 66 -3.71 -9.79 3.28
CA LEU A 66 -3.44 -10.88 2.37
C LEU A 66 -3.75 -10.45 0.93
N ASP A 67 -2.86 -10.80 0.00
CA ASP A 67 -3.12 -10.65 -1.43
C ASP A 67 -3.98 -11.84 -1.88
N THR A 68 -5.30 -11.67 -1.83
CA THR A 68 -6.26 -12.71 -2.24
C THR A 68 -6.41 -12.82 -3.76
N GLY A 69 -5.66 -12.02 -4.55
CA GLY A 69 -5.75 -12.03 -6.02
C GLY A 69 -7.07 -11.51 -6.59
N THR A 70 -8.08 -11.26 -5.75
CA THR A 70 -9.36 -10.69 -6.15
C THR A 70 -9.24 -9.18 -6.17
N ARG A 71 -8.60 -8.64 -7.22
CA ARG A 71 -8.83 -7.24 -7.58
C ARG A 71 -10.34 -7.11 -7.85
N PRO A 72 -11.12 -6.38 -7.05
CA PRO A 72 -12.51 -6.13 -7.43
C PRO A 72 -12.47 -5.48 -8.80
N ALA A 73 -13.09 -6.13 -9.78
CA ALA A 73 -13.20 -5.59 -11.13
C ALA A 73 -13.77 -4.16 -11.02
N PRO A 74 -13.27 -3.19 -11.82
CA PRO A 74 -13.94 -1.91 -11.90
C PRO A 74 -15.40 -2.21 -12.23
N ARG A 75 -16.32 -1.77 -11.35
CA ARG A 75 -17.77 -1.97 -11.55
C ARG A 75 -18.11 -1.44 -12.94
N ALA A 76 -18.29 -2.35 -13.90
CA ALA A 76 -18.77 -2.00 -15.23
C ALA A 76 -20.09 -1.25 -15.04
N GLY A 77 -20.23 -0.12 -15.73
CA GLY A 77 -21.39 0.75 -15.63
C GLY A 77 -22.67 -0.07 -15.71
N ARG A 78 -23.60 0.22 -14.79
CA ARG A 78 -24.97 -0.29 -14.85
C ARG A 78 -25.51 -0.09 -16.28
N PRO A 79 -25.99 -1.13 -16.97
CA PRO A 79 -26.74 -0.90 -18.19
C PRO A 79 -28.04 -0.17 -17.83
N SER A 80 -28.16 1.05 -18.35
CA SER A 80 -29.41 1.81 -18.38
C SER A 80 -30.31 1.14 -19.41
N HIS A 81 -31.10 0.13 -19.01
CA HIS A 81 -32.12 -0.44 -19.88
C HIS A 81 -33.46 0.23 -19.58
N GLY A 82 -33.72 1.33 -20.29
CA GLY A 82 -35.07 1.69 -20.66
C GLY A 82 -35.46 0.84 -21.86
N GLU A 83 -36.53 0.07 -21.77
CA GLU A 83 -37.41 -0.23 -22.92
C GLU A 83 -38.75 -0.75 -22.36
N HIS A 84 -39.82 -0.16 -22.86
CA HIS A 84 -41.21 -0.35 -22.50
C HIS A 84 -41.87 -1.30 -23.51
N THR A 85 -42.33 -2.50 -23.10
CA THR A 85 -43.38 -3.21 -23.83
C THR A 85 -44.34 -3.97 -22.90
N THR A 86 -45.62 -3.63 -23.06
CA THR A 86 -46.82 -4.49 -23.09
C THR A 86 -47.26 -5.29 -21.86
N ARG A 87 -48.30 -4.72 -21.22
CA ARG A 87 -49.44 -5.33 -20.50
C ARG A 87 -49.55 -6.87 -20.53
N GLY A 88 -49.60 -7.45 -19.32
CA GLY A 88 -50.20 -8.75 -19.00
C GLY A 88 -51.00 -8.66 -17.68
N PRO A 89 -52.10 -9.42 -17.49
CA PRO A 89 -53.20 -9.04 -16.61
C PRO A 89 -53.06 -9.49 -15.14
N HIS A 90 -53.73 -8.70 -14.30
CA HIS A 90 -54.01 -8.84 -12.87
C HIS A 90 -53.94 -10.25 -12.25
N GLY A 91 -53.09 -10.39 -11.23
CA GLY A 91 -53.17 -11.42 -10.19
C GLY A 91 -53.30 -10.79 -8.81
N SER A 92 -54.44 -11.04 -8.16
CA SER A 92 -54.74 -10.99 -6.72
C SER A 92 -53.82 -10.16 -5.81
N ARG A 93 -54.26 -8.93 -5.50
CA ARG A 93 -53.68 -8.03 -4.50
C ARG A 93 -54.18 -8.45 -3.10
N GLU A 94 -53.31 -9.00 -2.27
CA GLU A 94 -53.58 -9.12 -0.84
C GLU A 94 -53.79 -7.73 -0.21
N PRO A 95 -54.75 -7.57 0.72
CA PRO A 95 -54.92 -6.31 1.43
C PRO A 95 -53.76 -6.16 2.43
N ARG A 96 -52.78 -5.33 2.09
CA ARG A 96 -51.74 -4.93 3.05
C ARG A 96 -52.35 -4.00 4.09
N ASP A 97 -52.25 -4.41 5.35
CA ASP A 97 -52.64 -3.64 6.51
C ASP A 97 -52.03 -2.23 6.53
N HIS A 98 -52.82 -1.33 7.10
CA HIS A 98 -52.60 0.09 7.28
C HIS A 98 -51.18 0.43 7.75
N ARG A 99 -50.41 1.07 6.87
CA ARG A 99 -49.18 1.77 7.26
C ARG A 99 -49.56 3.19 7.68
N GLU A 100 -49.39 3.51 8.95
CA GLU A 100 -49.62 4.87 9.49
C GLU A 100 -48.88 5.95 8.68
N PRO A 101 -49.49 7.13 8.50
CA PRO A 101 -48.78 8.29 7.97
C PRO A 101 -47.66 8.67 8.93
N ARG A 102 -46.41 8.67 8.45
CA ARG A 102 -45.30 9.26 9.22
C ARG A 102 -45.54 10.75 9.37
N GLU A 103 -45.49 11.24 10.60
CA GLU A 103 -45.59 12.66 10.89
C GLU A 103 -44.50 13.47 10.17
N PRO A 104 -44.82 14.68 9.67
CA PRO A 104 -43.82 15.61 9.15
C PRO A 104 -42.82 15.98 10.25
N ARG A 105 -41.52 15.82 9.99
CA ARG A 105 -40.48 16.32 10.90
C ARG A 105 -40.41 17.84 10.82
N GLU A 106 -40.50 18.49 11.98
CA GLU A 106 -40.28 19.93 12.15
C GLU A 106 -38.93 20.38 11.57
N PRO A 107 -38.85 21.56 10.91
CA PRO A 107 -37.59 22.12 10.43
C PRO A 107 -36.69 22.48 11.61
N ARG A 108 -35.52 21.84 11.70
CA ARG A 108 -34.54 22.11 12.76
C ARG A 108 -34.01 23.54 12.63
N GLU A 109 -34.16 24.31 13.69
CA GLU A 109 -33.69 25.70 13.80
C GLU A 109 -32.19 25.81 13.50
N SER A 110 -31.86 26.82 12.70
CA SER A 110 -30.52 27.16 12.22
C SER A 110 -29.61 27.54 13.38
N TYR A 111 -28.67 26.66 13.74
CA TYR A 111 -27.59 27.03 14.66
C TYR A 111 -26.60 27.94 13.95
N GLY A 112 -26.53 29.18 14.46
CA GLY A 112 -25.63 30.23 13.99
C GLY A 112 -24.17 29.80 14.01
N ALA A 113 -23.47 30.15 12.92
CA ALA A 113 -22.03 30.04 12.80
C ALA A 113 -21.34 31.09 13.69
N PRO A 114 -20.34 30.72 14.51
CA PRO A 114 -19.42 31.69 15.06
C PRO A 114 -18.23 31.89 14.12
N SER A 115 -17.83 33.16 14.09
CA SER A 115 -16.87 33.84 13.24
C SER A 115 -15.45 33.26 13.27
N SER A 116 -14.77 33.51 12.15
CA SER A 116 -13.34 33.46 11.91
C SER A 116 -12.51 34.12 13.01
N ASP A 117 -11.55 33.38 13.57
CA ASP A 117 -10.21 33.86 13.92
C ASP A 117 -9.30 32.69 14.30
N ARG A 118 -8.30 32.38 13.47
CA ARG A 118 -7.18 31.48 13.82
C ARG A 118 -5.87 32.15 13.41
N PRO A 119 -4.95 32.45 14.35
CA PRO A 119 -3.66 33.02 14.00
C PRO A 119 -2.74 31.95 13.41
N ALA A 120 -1.96 32.35 12.41
CA ALA A 120 -0.97 31.51 11.75
C ALA A 120 0.22 31.26 12.68
N SER A 121 0.36 30.04 13.18
CA SER A 121 1.58 29.56 13.83
C SER A 121 2.53 29.00 12.77
N ASP A 122 3.54 29.80 12.46
CA ASP A 122 4.93 29.46 12.12
C ASP A 122 5.24 27.97 11.85
N ARG A 123 5.48 27.61 10.58
CA ARG A 123 5.99 26.29 10.20
C ARG A 123 7.52 26.30 10.21
N SER A 124 8.07 26.10 11.40
CA SER A 124 9.44 25.63 11.57
C SER A 124 9.61 24.21 10.99
N SER A 125 10.57 24.08 10.06
CA SER A 125 11.32 22.86 9.70
C SER A 125 10.57 21.52 9.74
N SER A 126 10.07 21.07 8.59
CA SER A 126 9.76 19.65 8.39
C SER A 126 11.07 18.84 8.40
N THR A 127 11.40 18.25 9.53
CA THR A 127 12.19 17.02 9.54
C THR A 127 11.53 16.05 8.57
N SER A 128 12.31 15.46 7.66
CA SER A 128 11.83 14.53 6.64
C SER A 128 11.27 13.27 7.31
N ASP A 129 10.00 13.31 7.73
CA ASP A 129 9.24 12.20 8.32
C ASP A 129 8.74 11.25 7.21
N GLY A 130 9.66 10.90 6.30
CA GLY A 130 9.42 9.94 5.24
C GLY A 130 9.63 8.52 5.75
N PRO A 131 8.87 7.52 5.27
CA PRO A 131 9.00 6.15 5.74
C PRO A 131 10.39 5.57 5.42
N VAL A 132 11.03 5.01 6.44
CA VAL A 132 12.36 4.40 6.31
C VAL A 132 12.21 2.96 5.83
N VAL A 133 12.64 2.69 4.60
CA VAL A 133 12.76 1.34 4.04
C VAL A 133 14.24 1.00 3.91
N VAL A 134 14.66 -0.09 4.55
CA VAL A 134 16.05 -0.52 4.54
C VAL A 134 16.21 -1.65 3.53
N THR A 135 17.01 -1.43 2.48
CA THR A 135 17.34 -2.46 1.48
C THR A 135 18.81 -2.83 1.60
N ARG A 136 19.12 -4.12 1.81
CA ARG A 136 20.51 -4.58 1.82
C ARG A 136 20.97 -4.78 0.37
N ARG A 137 21.54 -3.72 -0.24
CA ARG A 137 22.21 -3.86 -1.54
C ARG A 137 23.40 -4.81 -1.39
N ARG A 138 23.31 -6.01 -1.96
CA ARG A 138 24.49 -6.88 -2.12
C ARG A 138 25.43 -6.16 -3.08
N ARG A 139 26.57 -5.69 -2.58
CA ARG A 139 27.69 -5.32 -3.45
C ARG A 139 28.16 -6.60 -4.13
N LEU A 140 28.08 -6.64 -5.45
CA LEU A 140 28.83 -7.61 -6.24
C LEU A 140 30.30 -7.28 -5.98
N PHE A 141 31.05 -8.21 -5.37
CA PHE A 141 32.48 -8.05 -5.22
C PHE A 141 33.09 -8.02 -6.62
N GLY A 142 33.51 -6.84 -7.06
CA GLY A 142 34.39 -6.69 -8.21
C GLY A 142 35.79 -7.12 -7.79
N THR A 143 36.31 -8.15 -8.42
CA THR A 143 37.74 -8.46 -8.48
C THR A 143 38.44 -7.24 -9.07
N GLY A 144 39.21 -6.54 -8.23
CA GLY A 144 40.00 -5.38 -8.62
C GLY A 144 41.09 -5.77 -9.60
N GLY A 145 41.20 -4.98 -10.67
CA GLY A 145 42.35 -4.97 -11.57
C GLY A 145 43.54 -4.31 -10.88
N ASP A 146 44.68 -4.96 -11.00
CA ASP A 146 45.99 -4.44 -10.63
C ASP A 146 46.51 -3.54 -11.76
N GLY A 147 46.84 -2.30 -11.41
CA GLY A 147 47.35 -1.28 -12.32
C GLY A 147 48.87 -1.29 -12.33
N GLY A 148 49.46 -1.89 -13.37
CA GLY A 148 50.88 -1.74 -13.71
C GLY A 148 51.12 -0.55 -14.63
N ASN A 149 51.36 0.62 -14.05
CA ASN A 149 51.85 1.82 -14.74
C ASN A 149 53.35 1.66 -15.07
N HIS A 150 53.68 1.33 -16.33
CA HIS A 150 55.04 1.48 -16.87
C HIS A 150 55.05 2.59 -17.94
N GLY A 151 55.86 3.60 -17.65
CA GLY A 151 55.95 4.82 -18.45
C GLY A 151 56.94 4.76 -19.61
N GLY A 152 56.89 5.85 -20.38
CA GLY A 152 58.03 6.51 -21.02
C GLY A 152 58.76 5.77 -22.14
N GLY A 153 58.50 6.16 -23.38
CA GLY A 153 59.34 5.82 -24.53
C GLY A 153 58.96 6.61 -25.78
N ASN A 154 59.57 7.78 -25.93
CA ASN A 154 59.57 8.62 -27.13
C ASN A 154 60.38 7.96 -28.27
N HIS A 155 60.30 8.55 -29.49
CA HIS A 155 60.99 8.23 -30.75
C HIS A 155 60.22 7.23 -31.65
N GLY A 156 59.89 7.48 -32.91
CA GLY A 156 60.30 8.51 -33.87
C GLY A 156 60.40 7.85 -35.26
N GLY A 157 59.85 8.47 -36.31
CA GLY A 157 60.39 8.37 -37.68
C GLY A 157 59.96 7.21 -38.59
N SER A 158 59.14 7.57 -39.59
CA SER A 158 59.39 7.45 -41.05
C SER A 158 59.66 6.11 -41.76
N GLY A 159 58.88 5.91 -42.85
CA GLY A 159 59.26 5.20 -44.09
C GLY A 159 59.19 3.67 -44.03
N GLY A 160 58.72 2.91 -45.02
CA GLY A 160 58.58 3.13 -46.45
C GLY A 160 59.36 2.04 -47.20
N ALA A 161 58.67 1.29 -48.08
CA ALA A 161 59.20 0.31 -49.05
C ALA A 161 59.82 -0.98 -48.44
N GLU A 162 59.73 -2.19 -49.00
CA GLU A 162 59.36 -2.74 -50.32
C GLU A 162 58.63 -4.08 -50.13
#